data_AF-A0A2D9LTM6-F1
#
_entry.id   AF-A0A2D9LTM6-F1
#
_cell.length_a   1.000
_cell.length_b   1.000
_cell.length_c   1.000
_cell.angle_alpha   90.00
_cell.angle_beta   90.00
_cell.angle_gamma   90.00
#
_symmetry.space_group_name_H-M   'P 1'
#
loop_
_entity.id
_entity.type
_entity.pdbx_description
1 polymer ?
#
loop_
_entity_poly.entity_id
_entity_poly.type
_entity_poly.pdbx_seq_one_letter_code
_entity_poly.pdbx_strand_id
1 'polypeptide(L)'
;MILNSISVSYSASEMEVLAARTLQDYCRQITGAEIPLLSSYDLETDADGAVLIGLPSTNPQIDALVRSRKISNPERSLKPEGFIIETLIDGGLSKLVITGRDPKGVLNSVDYLLREIFGVGFSGGGRQVPKRDNLTVPELSIASSPK
;
A
#
# COMPACT_ATOMS: atom_id res chain seq x y z
N MET A 1 0.89 -12.71 4.06
CA MET A 1 -0.35 -12.22 4.71
C MET A 1 -1.50 -12.15 3.69
N ILE A 2 -2.76 -12.24 4.12
CA ILE A 2 -3.95 -11.96 3.29
C ILE A 2 -4.37 -10.51 3.53
N LEU A 3 -4.84 -9.81 2.50
CA LEU A 3 -5.32 -8.43 2.63
C LEU A 3 -6.78 -8.38 3.08
N ASN A 4 -7.03 -7.74 4.21
CA ASN A 4 -8.37 -7.68 4.82
C ASN A 4 -8.97 -6.27 4.82
N SER A 5 -8.15 -5.23 4.80
CA SER A 5 -8.61 -3.83 4.79
C SER A 5 -7.56 -2.91 4.18
N ILE A 6 -8.00 -1.77 3.64
CA ILE A 6 -7.14 -0.70 3.16
C ILE A 6 -7.48 0.57 3.95
N SER A 7 -6.48 1.16 4.59
CA SER A 7 -6.61 2.38 5.39
C SER A 7 -6.02 3.58 4.66
N VAL A 8 -6.84 4.61 4.43
CA VAL A 8 -6.40 5.91 3.91
C VAL A 8 -6.86 7.03 4.85
N SER A 9 -6.04 8.05 5.06
CA SER A 9 -6.39 9.16 5.95
C SER A 9 -7.39 10.13 5.32
N TYR A 10 -8.20 10.81 6.13
CA TYR A 10 -9.05 11.92 5.68
C TYR A 10 -8.25 13.12 5.17
N SER A 11 -7.02 13.31 5.65
CA SER A 11 -6.12 14.36 5.17
C SER A 11 -5.28 13.93 3.97
N ALA A 12 -5.53 12.74 3.42
CA ALA A 12 -4.84 12.23 2.26
C ALA A 12 -5.13 13.10 1.03
N SER A 13 -4.09 13.33 0.23
CA SER A 13 -4.23 14.01 -1.06
C SER A 13 -5.04 13.18 -2.06
N GLU A 14 -5.52 13.81 -3.13
CA GLU A 14 -6.25 13.12 -4.19
C GLU A 14 -5.46 11.95 -4.80
N MET A 15 -4.13 12.06 -4.89
CA MET A 15 -3.28 11.00 -5.40
C MET A 15 -3.18 9.81 -4.43
N GLU A 16 -3.12 10.04 -3.12
CA GLU A 16 -3.13 8.97 -2.12
C GLU A 16 -4.48 8.24 -2.11
N VAL A 17 -5.59 8.98 -2.21
CA VAL A 17 -6.93 8.39 -2.35
C VAL A 17 -7.05 7.59 -3.65
N LEU A 18 -6.52 8.12 -4.76
CA LEU A 18 -6.48 7.41 -6.03
C LEU A 18 -5.68 6.12 -5.91
N ALA A 19 -4.52 6.14 -5.26
CA ALA A 19 -3.69 4.96 -5.03
C ALA A 19 -4.45 3.89 -4.23
N ALA A 20 -5.13 4.27 -3.14
CA ALA A 20 -5.93 3.37 -2.33
C ALA A 20 -7.09 2.74 -3.11
N ARG A 21 -7.84 3.55 -3.87
CA ARG A 21 -8.94 3.09 -4.73
C ARG A 21 -8.46 2.19 -5.86
N THR A 22 -7.31 2.51 -6.45
CA THR A 22 -6.71 1.69 -7.51
C THR A 22 -6.34 0.32 -6.97
N LEU A 23 -5.68 0.27 -5.80
CA LEU A 23 -5.36 -1.00 -5.15
C LEU A 23 -6.62 -1.81 -4.83
N GLN A 24 -7.65 -1.18 -4.25
CA GLN A 24 -8.93 -1.82 -3.94
C GLN A 24 -9.58 -2.42 -5.19
N ASP A 25 -9.68 -1.64 -6.27
CA ASP A 25 -10.32 -2.07 -7.52
C ASP A 25 -9.58 -3.26 -8.14
N TYR A 26 -8.24 -3.24 -8.19
CA TYR A 26 -7.47 -4.37 -8.70
C TYR A 26 -7.54 -5.59 -7.78
N CYS A 27 -7.54 -5.42 -6.46
CA CYS A 27 -7.76 -6.55 -5.54
C CYS A 27 -9.10 -7.22 -5.82
N ARG A 28 -10.18 -6.44 -5.97
CA ARG A 28 -11.51 -6.94 -6.36
C ARG A 28 -11.48 -7.61 -7.73
N GLN A 29 -10.79 -7.03 -8.71
CA GLN A 29 -10.66 -7.67 -10.02
C GLN A 29 -9.87 -9.00 -9.95
N ILE A 30 -8.90 -9.14 -9.05
CA ILE A 30 -8.10 -10.36 -8.90
C ILE A 30 -8.87 -11.45 -8.16
N THR A 31 -9.47 -11.12 -7.01
CA THR A 31 -10.08 -12.10 -6.09
C THR A 31 -11.59 -12.21 -6.20
N GLY A 32 -12.26 -11.21 -6.78
CA GLY A 32 -13.72 -11.07 -6.74
C GLY A 32 -14.24 -10.57 -5.39
N ALA A 33 -13.40 -10.47 -4.36
CA ALA A 33 -13.79 -9.99 -3.03
C ALA A 33 -13.61 -8.47 -2.91
N GLU A 34 -14.53 -7.82 -2.19
CA GLU A 34 -14.42 -6.40 -1.89
C GLU A 34 -13.65 -6.19 -0.59
N ILE A 35 -12.46 -5.59 -0.69
CA ILE A 35 -11.68 -5.21 0.49
C ILE A 35 -12.20 -3.86 0.98
N PRO A 36 -12.62 -3.72 2.25
CA PRO A 36 -13.11 -2.46 2.78
C PRO A 36 -12.02 -1.39 2.78
N LEU A 37 -12.40 -0.18 2.35
CA LEU A 37 -11.58 1.01 2.43
C LEU A 37 -12.04 1.82 3.65
N LEU A 38 -11.20 1.84 4.69
CA LEU A 38 -11.48 2.48 5.97
C LEU A 38 -10.69 3.78 6.09
N SER A 39 -11.20 4.69 6.92
CA SER A 39 -10.38 5.80 7.39
C SER A 39 -9.24 5.29 8.27
N SER A 40 -8.08 5.94 8.24
CA SER A 40 -6.99 5.65 9.18
C SER A 40 -7.36 5.82 10.65
N TYR A 41 -8.45 6.52 10.95
CA TYR A 41 -8.99 6.66 12.30
C TYR A 41 -9.97 5.54 12.66
N ASP A 42 -10.63 4.96 11.65
CA ASP A 42 -11.63 3.88 11.83
C ASP A 42 -11.00 2.50 11.76
N LEU A 43 -9.79 2.39 11.19
CA LEU A 43 -9.06 1.16 11.16
C LEU A 43 -8.62 0.82 12.59
N GLU A 44 -9.28 -0.18 13.19
CA GLU A 44 -8.83 -0.74 14.45
C GLU A 44 -7.35 -1.11 14.31
N THR A 45 -6.55 -0.63 15.27
CA THR A 45 -5.10 -0.87 15.30
C THR A 45 -4.74 -2.37 15.32
N ASP A 46 -5.75 -3.21 15.59
CA ASP A 46 -5.69 -4.65 15.76
C ASP A 46 -6.18 -5.48 14.55
N ALA A 47 -6.37 -4.87 13.37
CA ALA A 47 -6.74 -5.63 12.17
C ALA A 47 -5.54 -6.35 11.52
N ASP A 48 -5.51 -7.69 11.60
CA ASP A 48 -4.56 -8.51 10.83
C ASP A 48 -4.86 -8.36 9.32
N GLY A 49 -3.82 -8.30 8.49
CA GLY A 49 -4.03 -8.14 7.05
C GLY A 49 -4.28 -6.69 6.59
N ALA A 50 -4.07 -5.70 7.46
CA ALA A 50 -4.31 -4.30 7.12
C ALA A 50 -3.27 -3.72 6.17
N VAL A 51 -3.73 -2.97 5.18
CA VAL A 51 -2.89 -2.15 4.30
C VAL A 51 -2.94 -0.70 4.76
N LEU A 52 -1.80 -0.15 5.18
CA LEU A 52 -1.65 1.26 5.50
C LEU A 52 -1.10 1.98 4.28
N ILE A 53 -1.87 2.90 3.71
CA ILE A 53 -1.46 3.67 2.54
C ILE A 53 -1.49 5.18 2.80
N GLY A 54 -0.47 5.89 2.32
CA GLY A 54 -0.36 7.34 2.40
C GLY A 54 1.04 7.81 2.78
N LEU A 55 1.15 9.10 3.08
CA LEU A 55 2.37 9.70 3.61
C LEU A 55 2.42 9.64 5.14
N PRO A 56 3.62 9.69 5.76
CA PRO A 56 3.71 9.86 7.21
C PRO A 56 3.03 11.15 7.69
N SER A 57 3.09 12.23 6.91
CA SER A 57 2.45 13.50 7.25
C SER A 57 0.92 13.47 7.23
N THR A 58 0.31 12.52 6.52
CA THR A 58 -1.15 12.41 6.36
C THR A 58 -1.72 11.22 7.13
N ASN A 59 -0.98 10.12 7.29
CA ASN A 59 -1.42 8.88 7.93
C ASN A 59 -0.69 8.66 9.29
N PRO A 60 -1.37 8.88 10.43
CA PRO A 60 -0.77 8.77 11.76
C PRO A 60 -0.20 7.38 12.10
N GLN A 61 -0.77 6.32 11.53
CA GLN A 61 -0.28 4.96 11.74
C GLN A 61 1.08 4.76 11.05
N ILE A 62 1.24 5.28 9.82
CA ILE A 62 2.53 5.26 9.11
C ILE A 62 3.56 6.14 9.85
N ASP A 63 3.16 7.32 10.32
CA ASP A 63 4.02 8.20 11.13
C ASP A 63 4.54 7.52 12.41
N ALA A 64 3.67 6.81 13.12
CA ALA A 64 4.07 6.04 14.31
C ALA A 64 5.13 4.97 13.97
N LEU A 65 5.00 4.29 12.83
CA LEU A 65 5.98 3.30 12.35
C LEU A 65 7.31 3.95 11.96
N VAL A 66 7.30 5.13 11.33
CA VAL A 66 8.51 5.91 11.02
C VAL A 66 9.21 6.36 12.30
N ARG A 67 8.47 6.94 13.26
CA ARG A 67 9.03 7.45 14.52
C ARG A 67 9.63 6.35 15.39
N SER A 68 9.00 5.18 15.42
CA SER A 68 9.52 3.99 16.09
C SER A 68 10.64 3.28 15.31
N ARG A 69 11.03 3.82 14.14
CA ARG A 69 12.06 3.27 13.24
C ARG A 69 11.77 1.85 12.77
N LYS A 70 10.49 1.45 12.75
CA LYS A 70 10.05 0.18 12.17
C LYS A 70 10.08 0.22 10.64
N ILE A 71 9.88 1.40 10.05
CA ILE A 71 10.07 1.66 8.63
C ILE A 71 11.01 2.85 8.45
N SER A 72 11.71 2.89 7.30
CA SER A 72 12.58 4.03 6.96
C SER A 72 11.78 5.30 6.71
N ASN A 73 12.30 6.46 7.12
CA ASN A 73 11.65 7.75 6.87
C ASN A 73 11.74 8.13 5.37
N PRO A 74 10.63 8.13 4.62
CA PRO A 74 10.63 8.37 3.16
C PRO A 74 11.20 9.74 2.77
N GLU A 75 10.96 10.79 3.56
CA GLU A 75 11.43 12.15 3.26
C GLU A 75 12.96 12.27 3.31
N ARG A 76 13.60 11.43 4.13
CA ARG A 76 15.05 11.43 4.33
C ARG A 76 15.77 10.41 3.45
N SER A 77 15.14 9.28 3.16
CA SER A 77 15.79 8.14 2.50
C SER A 77 15.56 8.08 0.98
N LEU A 78 14.55 8.77 0.44
CA LEU A 78 14.15 8.62 -0.97
C LEU A 78 14.37 9.91 -1.76
N LYS A 79 14.51 9.79 -3.08
CA LYS A 79 14.38 10.92 -4.02
C LYS A 79 12.89 11.24 -4.27
N PRO A 80 12.54 12.39 -4.86
CA PRO A 80 11.17 12.68 -5.27
C PRO A 80 10.56 11.53 -6.08
N GLU A 81 9.27 11.29 -5.88
CA GLU A 81 8.49 10.17 -6.42
C GLU A 81 8.98 8.77 -6.00
N GLY A 82 9.92 8.70 -5.07
CA GLY A 82 10.36 7.45 -4.44
C GLY A 82 9.33 6.92 -3.45
N PHE A 83 9.36 5.61 -3.26
CA PHE A 83 8.42 4.89 -2.42
C PHE A 83 9.03 3.75 -1.61
N ILE A 84 8.30 3.31 -0.59
CA ILE A 84 8.57 2.15 0.24
C ILE A 84 7.33 1.25 0.26
N ILE A 85 7.54 -0.05 0.08
CA ILE A 85 6.54 -1.10 0.27
C ILE A 85 7.13 -2.10 1.25
N GLU A 86 6.51 -2.25 2.41
CA GLU A 86 7.07 -3.06 3.49
C GLU A 86 5.97 -3.86 4.19
N THR A 87 6.19 -5.16 4.35
CA THR A 87 5.36 -5.98 5.25
C THR A 87 6.04 -6.09 6.59
N LEU A 88 5.31 -5.88 7.67
CA LEU A 88 5.84 -5.98 9.02
C LEU A 88 4.82 -6.55 10.00
N ILE A 89 5.31 -6.98 11.15
CA ILE A 89 4.47 -7.37 12.29
C ILE A 89 4.49 -6.24 13.32
N ASP A 90 3.31 -5.71 13.63
CA ASP A 90 3.13 -4.65 14.62
C ASP A 90 2.00 -5.03 15.56
N GLY A 91 2.30 -5.11 16.87
CA GLY A 91 1.33 -5.61 17.86
C GLY A 91 0.96 -7.10 17.70
N GLY A 92 1.77 -7.89 17.00
CA GLY A 92 1.47 -9.30 16.69
C GLY A 92 0.63 -9.50 15.43
N LEU A 93 0.36 -8.44 14.67
CA LEU A 93 -0.50 -8.45 13.49
C LEU A 93 0.27 -8.06 12.24
N SER A 94 -0.03 -8.71 11.13
CA SER A 94 0.61 -8.47 9.85
C SER A 94 0.04 -7.22 9.20
N LYS A 95 0.92 -6.29 8.82
CA LYS A 95 0.56 -5.05 8.13
C LYS A 95 1.38 -4.91 6.86
N LEU A 96 0.74 -4.42 5.80
CA LEU A 96 1.41 -3.95 4.59
C LEU A 96 1.43 -2.42 4.61
N VAL A 97 2.62 -1.84 4.60
CA VAL A 97 2.82 -0.39 4.56
C VAL A 97 3.18 0.02 3.14
N ILE A 98 2.43 0.99 2.60
CA ILE A 98 2.65 1.62 1.30
C ILE A 98 2.81 3.11 1.54
N THR A 99 4.03 3.61 1.42
CA THR A 99 4.34 5.02 1.67
C THR A 99 5.28 5.60 0.62
N GLY A 100 5.25 6.91 0.46
CA GLY A 100 6.08 7.65 -0.49
C GLY A 100 6.82 8.80 0.18
N ARG A 101 7.79 9.38 -0.54
CA ARG A 101 8.32 10.70 -0.20
C ARG A 101 7.28 11.81 -0.44
N ASP A 102 6.46 11.64 -1.46
CA ASP A 102 5.41 12.55 -1.89
C ASP A 102 4.21 11.73 -2.41
N PRO A 103 3.05 12.36 -2.67
CA PRO A 103 1.86 11.64 -3.09
C PRO A 103 2.04 10.84 -4.39
N LYS A 104 2.91 11.32 -5.29
CA LYS A 104 3.21 10.63 -6.54
C LYS A 104 3.99 9.34 -6.27
N GLY A 105 4.91 9.34 -5.30
CA GLY A 105 5.58 8.15 -4.80
C GLY A 105 4.60 7.09 -4.28
N VAL A 106 3.57 7.49 -3.52
CA VAL A 106 2.54 6.55 -3.02
C VAL A 106 1.80 5.88 -4.18
N LEU A 107 1.41 6.63 -5.21
CA LEU A 107 0.79 6.06 -6.40
C LEU A 107 1.75 5.11 -7.14
N ASN A 108 3.01 5.51 -7.30
CA ASN A 108 4.03 4.69 -7.95
C ASN A 108 4.27 3.37 -7.21
N SER A 109 4.19 3.33 -5.87
CA SER A 109 4.25 2.06 -5.12
C SER A 109 3.09 1.13 -5.41
N VAL A 110 1.87 1.66 -5.56
CA VAL A 110 0.72 0.83 -5.92
C VAL A 110 0.90 0.27 -7.34
N ASP A 111 1.31 1.09 -8.29
CA ASP A 111 1.61 0.64 -9.65
C ASP A 111 2.68 -0.47 -9.66
N TYR A 112 3.74 -0.30 -8.86
CA TYR A 112 4.78 -1.32 -8.70
C TYR A 112 4.24 -2.61 -8.10
N LEU A 113 3.49 -2.53 -6.99
CA LEU A 113 2.90 -3.68 -6.32
C LEU A 113 2.00 -4.49 -7.27
N LEU A 114 1.14 -3.78 -8.00
CA LEU A 114 0.21 -4.40 -8.95
C LEU A 114 0.96 -5.14 -10.05
N ARG A 115 1.99 -4.51 -10.62
CA ARG A 115 2.75 -5.06 -11.75
C ARG A 115 3.67 -6.19 -11.35
N GLU A 116 4.56 -5.91 -10.40
CA GLU A 116 5.69 -6.77 -10.08
C GLU A 116 5.31 -7.88 -9.10
N ILE A 117 4.34 -7.63 -8.21
CA ILE A 117 3.95 -8.62 -7.19
C ILE A 117 2.63 -9.29 -7.57
N PHE A 118 1.62 -8.54 -7.99
CA PHE A 118 0.32 -9.13 -8.32
C PHE A 118 0.22 -9.63 -9.76
N GLY A 119 1.14 -9.23 -10.65
CA GLY A 119 1.17 -9.68 -12.04
C GLY A 119 0.11 -9.00 -12.93
N VAL A 120 -0.33 -7.80 -12.57
CA VAL A 120 -1.19 -6.96 -13.40
C VAL A 120 -0.33 -6.36 -14.52
N GLY A 121 -0.72 -6.57 -15.78
CA GLY A 121 0.09 -6.09 -16.90
C GLY A 121 -0.73 -5.82 -18.15
N PHE A 122 -0.02 -5.45 -19.21
CA PHE A 122 -0.58 -5.34 -20.54
C PHE A 122 0.08 -6.40 -21.42
N SER A 123 -0.71 -7.30 -21.99
CA SER A 123 -0.24 -8.33 -22.91
C SER A 123 -1.23 -8.48 -24.06
N GLY A 124 -0.72 -8.71 -25.27
CA GLY A 124 -1.55 -8.99 -26.45
C GLY A 124 -2.56 -7.91 -26.84
N GLY A 125 -2.29 -6.63 -26.54
CA GLY A 125 -3.18 -5.51 -26.87
C GLY A 125 -4.29 -5.23 -25.86
N GLY A 126 -4.28 -5.88 -24.69
CA GLY A 126 -5.26 -5.68 -23.62
C GLY A 126 -4.64 -5.66 -22.21
N ARG A 127 -5.44 -5.18 -21.25
CA ARG A 127 -5.10 -5.25 -19.82
C ARG A 127 -5.36 -6.67 -19.32
N GLN A 128 -4.33 -7.30 -18.76
CA GLN A 128 -4.41 -8.61 -18.14
C GLN A 128 -4.39 -8.45 -16.61
N VAL A 129 -5.47 -8.88 -15.97
CA VAL A 129 -5.56 -8.97 -14.51
C VAL A 129 -5.71 -10.45 -14.14
N PRO A 130 -4.77 -11.03 -13.38
CA PRO A 130 -4.84 -12.44 -13.01
C PRO A 130 -6.05 -12.69 -12.11
N LYS A 131 -6.68 -13.86 -12.26
CA LYS A 131 -7.77 -14.31 -11.38
C LYS A 131 -7.21 -15.33 -10.38
N ARG A 132 -7.45 -15.12 -9.09
CA ARG A 132 -6.99 -15.99 -8.00
C ARG A 132 -8.05 -16.02 -6.91
N ASP A 133 -8.30 -17.17 -6.30
CA ASP A 133 -9.28 -17.24 -5.20
C ASP A 133 -8.83 -16.42 -3.99
N ASN A 134 -7.52 -16.39 -3.72
CA ASN A 134 -6.91 -15.63 -2.64
C ASN A 134 -5.75 -14.76 -3.15
N LEU A 135 -5.56 -13.60 -2.51
CA LEU A 135 -4.45 -12.70 -2.75
C LEU A 135 -3.55 -12.66 -1.51
N THR A 136 -2.42 -13.36 -1.58
CA THR A 136 -1.41 -13.36 -0.52
C THR A 136 -0.26 -12.43 -0.87
N VAL A 137 0.07 -11.53 0.04
CA VAL A 137 1.27 -10.68 -0.05
C VAL A 137 2.44 -11.40 0.63
N PRO A 138 3.57 -11.62 -0.07
CA PRO A 138 4.77 -12.21 0.52
C PRO A 138 5.44 -11.21 1.47
N GLU A 139 6.52 -11.62 2.13
CA GLU A 139 7.36 -10.67 2.86
C GLU A 139 8.03 -9.69 1.87
N LEU A 140 7.78 -8.39 2.05
CA LEU A 140 8.28 -7.32 1.21
C LEU A 140 9.12 -6.35 2.05
N SER A 141 10.26 -5.94 1.51
CA SER A 141 11.10 -4.85 2.02
C SER A 141 11.69 -4.12 0.82
N ILE A 142 10.87 -3.29 0.17
CA ILE A 142 11.21 -2.60 -1.07
C ILE A 142 11.30 -1.10 -0.81
N ALA A 143 12.42 -0.50 -1.20
CA ALA A 143 12.57 0.95 -1.31
C ALA A 143 13.06 1.28 -2.71
N SER A 144 12.35 2.17 -3.41
CA SER A 144 12.66 2.53 -4.80
C SER A 144 12.62 4.03 -4.99
N SER A 145 13.48 4.53 -5.86
CA SER A 145 13.50 5.93 -6.28
C SER A 145 13.76 5.97 -7.78
N PRO A 146 13.16 6.91 -8.52
CA PRO A 146 13.53 7.16 -9.91
C PRO A 146 15.05 7.39 -10.04
N LYS A 147 15.61 7.00 -11.19
CA LYS A 147 17.03 7.16 -11.48
C LYS A 147 17.43 8.63 -11.48
#